data_AF-A0A820F4F4-F1
#
_entry.id   AF-A0A820F4F4-F1
#
_cell.length_a   1.000
_cell.length_b   1.000
_cell.length_c   1.000
_cell.angle_alpha   90.00
_cell.angle_beta   90.00
_cell.angle_gamma   90.00
#
_symmetry.space_group_name_H-M   'P 1'
#
loop_
_entity.id
_entity.type
_entity.pdbx_description
1 polymer ?
#
loop_
_entity_poly.entity_id
_entity_poly.type
_entity_poly.pdbx_seq_one_letter_code
_entity_poly.pdbx_strand_id
1 'polypeptide(L)'
;VKVDINDSIIQLGYNNRSIVDRTIVVHLLRDDGGMGGFSDSNTTGNAGARILCGLILKSSAFDIKPTMFVIFMAMFIVIMKLF
;
A
#
# COMPACT_ATOMS: atom_id res chain seq x y z
N VAL A 1 7.68 16.91 -1.42
CA VAL A 1 8.20 16.19 -2.62
C VAL A 1 7.02 15.90 -3.52
N LYS A 2 7.08 16.27 -4.80
CA LYS A 2 6.11 15.85 -5.81
C LYS A 2 6.71 14.64 -6.51
N VAL A 3 5.97 13.54 -6.59
CA VAL A 3 6.40 12.32 -7.28
C VAL A 3 5.58 12.20 -8.56
N ASP A 4 6.28 12.05 -9.68
CA ASP A 4 5.70 11.84 -11.01
C ASP A 4 6.49 10.72 -11.69
N ILE A 5 5.86 9.56 -11.84
CA ILE A 5 6.48 8.32 -12.33
C ILE A 5 5.58 7.76 -13.42
N ASN A 6 6.19 7.40 -14.55
CA ASN A 6 5.51 6.68 -15.64
C ASN A 6 6.09 5.25 -15.72
N ASP A 7 5.23 4.25 -15.55
CA ASP A 7 5.60 2.83 -15.58
C ASP A 7 4.69 2.07 -16.56
N SER A 8 5.27 1.16 -17.34
CA SER A 8 4.55 0.41 -18.39
C SER A 8 4.08 -0.98 -17.95
N ILE A 9 4.53 -1.45 -16.78
CA ILE A 9 4.28 -2.80 -16.27
C ILE A 9 2.99 -2.80 -15.45
N ILE A 10 2.88 -1.88 -14.48
CA ILE A 10 1.71 -1.78 -13.59
C ILE A 10 0.51 -1.23 -14.36
N GLN A 11 -0.67 -1.81 -14.11
CA GLN A 11 -1.89 -1.46 -14.85
C GLN A 11 -3.09 -1.37 -13.90
N LEU A 12 -4.16 -0.68 -14.33
CA LEU A 12 -5.43 -0.58 -13.59
C LEU A 12 -6.57 -1.42 -14.21
N GLY A 13 -6.27 -2.15 -15.30
CA GLY A 13 -7.24 -2.96 -16.05
C GLY A 13 -7.53 -4.32 -15.41
N TYR A 14 -8.37 -5.11 -16.08
CA TYR A 14 -8.70 -6.49 -15.68
C TYR A 14 -7.68 -7.48 -16.27
N ASN A 15 -6.48 -7.52 -15.69
CA ASN A 15 -5.44 -8.49 -16.04
C ASN A 15 -4.52 -8.79 -14.85
N ASN A 16 -3.59 -9.74 -15.01
CA ASN A 16 -2.73 -10.21 -13.91
C ASN A 16 -1.76 -9.15 -13.37
N ARG A 17 -1.49 -8.07 -14.12
CA ARG A 17 -0.66 -6.93 -13.70
C ARG A 17 -1.47 -5.81 -13.05
N SER A 18 -2.78 -6.03 -12.83
CA SER A 18 -3.61 -5.07 -12.14
C SER A 18 -3.11 -4.85 -10.72
N ILE A 19 -2.97 -3.57 -10.34
CA ILE A 19 -2.62 -3.15 -8.98
C ILE A 19 -3.84 -2.69 -8.16
N VAL A 20 -5.04 -2.74 -8.76
CA VAL A 20 -6.29 -2.53 -8.00
C VAL A 20 -6.37 -3.57 -6.89
N ASP A 21 -6.76 -3.14 -5.69
CA ASP A 21 -6.80 -3.92 -4.46
C ASP A 21 -5.43 -4.44 -3.98
N ARG A 22 -4.33 -3.87 -4.49
CA ARG A 22 -2.98 -4.04 -3.95
C ARG A 22 -2.56 -2.81 -3.15
N THR A 23 -1.46 -2.96 -2.42
CA THR A 23 -0.93 -1.92 -1.54
C THR A 23 0.30 -1.28 -2.14
N ILE A 24 0.33 0.06 -2.17
CA ILE A 24 1.57 0.82 -2.35
C ILE A 24 2.25 0.99 -0.99
N VAL A 25 3.57 0.85 -0.94
CA VAL A 25 4.37 0.97 0.28
C VAL A 25 5.49 1.97 0.05
N VAL A 26 5.71 2.86 1.02
CA VAL A 26 6.90 3.73 1.07
C VAL A 26 7.83 3.20 2.15
N HIS A 27 9.09 3.03 1.77
CA HIS A 27 10.15 2.51 2.62
C HIS A 27 10.98 3.63 3.26
N LEU A 28 11.62 3.33 4.39
CA LEU A 28 12.47 4.27 5.13
C LEU A 28 13.78 4.56 4.40
N LEU A 29 14.38 3.55 3.78
CA LEU A 29 15.67 3.64 3.10
C LEU A 29 15.47 3.60 1.59
N ARG A 30 16.53 3.98 0.88
CA ARG A 30 16.59 3.94 -0.59
C ARG A 30 16.75 2.50 -1.05
N ASP A 31 15.94 2.09 -2.03
CA ASP A 31 16.08 0.83 -2.73
C ASP A 31 17.41 0.78 -3.51
N ASP A 32 18.17 -0.30 -3.35
CA ASP A 32 19.48 -0.52 -3.97
C ASP A 32 19.42 -1.10 -5.40
N GLY A 33 18.22 -1.39 -5.91
CA GLY A 33 17.99 -1.93 -7.25
C GLY A 33 18.49 -3.36 -7.45
N GLY A 34 18.69 -4.13 -6.38
CA GLY A 34 19.26 -5.47 -6.42
C GLY A 34 20.79 -5.51 -6.49
N MET A 35 21.45 -4.36 -6.42
CA MET A 35 22.90 -4.23 -6.65
C MET A 35 23.71 -4.01 -5.38
N GLY A 36 23.07 -3.96 -4.20
CA GLY A 36 23.75 -3.65 -2.93
C GLY A 36 24.56 -4.81 -2.33
N GLY A 37 24.33 -6.05 -2.77
CA GLY A 37 25.05 -7.23 -2.26
C GLY A 37 24.59 -7.71 -0.87
N PHE A 38 23.46 -7.21 -0.38
CA PHE A 38 22.84 -7.68 0.85
C PHE A 38 21.95 -8.91 0.58
N SER A 39 21.66 -9.69 1.62
CA SER A 39 20.83 -10.90 1.50
C SER A 39 19.44 -10.64 0.94
N ASP A 40 18.92 -9.42 1.08
CA ASP A 40 17.59 -8.98 0.66
C ASP A 40 17.61 -7.96 -0.48
N SER A 41 18.77 -7.66 -1.09
CA SER A 41 18.85 -6.76 -2.25
C SER A 41 17.98 -7.27 -3.41
N ASN A 42 18.03 -8.56 -3.73
CA ASN A 42 17.27 -9.16 -4.84
C ASN A 42 15.77 -9.34 -4.55
N THR A 43 15.29 -9.02 -3.35
CA THR A 43 13.88 -9.22 -2.96
C THR A 43 13.21 -7.90 -2.58
N THR A 44 13.81 -7.14 -1.67
CA THR A 44 13.26 -5.88 -1.14
C THR A 44 14.17 -4.68 -1.36
N GLY A 45 15.23 -4.84 -2.16
CA GLY A 45 16.18 -3.76 -2.46
C GLY A 45 16.90 -3.20 -1.23
N ASN A 46 16.97 -3.99 -0.14
CA ASN A 46 17.43 -3.52 1.17
C ASN A 46 16.81 -2.17 1.61
N ALA A 47 15.54 -1.92 1.25
CA ALA A 47 14.89 -0.62 1.48
C ALA A 47 14.46 -0.39 2.95
N GLY A 48 14.66 -1.37 3.83
CA GLY A 48 14.33 -1.25 5.25
C GLY A 48 12.83 -1.17 5.56
N ALA A 49 12.49 -0.53 6.68
CA ALA A 49 11.14 -0.52 7.26
C ALA A 49 10.08 0.14 6.34
N ARG A 50 8.83 -0.33 6.46
CA ARG A 50 7.66 0.19 5.72
C ARG A 50 7.01 1.31 6.52
N ILE A 51 7.27 2.56 6.16
CA ILE A 51 6.85 3.73 6.96
C ILE A 51 5.45 4.23 6.61
N LEU A 52 4.97 3.95 5.39
CA LEU A 52 3.60 4.27 4.95
C LEU A 52 3.10 3.18 4.00
N CYS A 53 1.80 2.95 4.02
CA CYS A 53 1.13 2.08 3.07
C CYS A 53 -0.26 2.61 2.71
N GLY A 54 -0.76 2.26 1.53
CA GLY A 54 -2.09 2.67 1.08
C GLY A 54 -2.69 1.67 0.10
N LEU A 55 -3.99 1.43 0.21
CA LEU A 55 -4.73 0.57 -0.71
C LEU A 55 -5.03 1.32 -2.01
N ILE A 56 -4.78 0.69 -3.15
CA ILE A 56 -5.08 1.25 -4.46
C ILE A 56 -6.49 0.81 -4.86
N LEU A 57 -7.41 1.77 -4.88
CA LEU A 57 -8.81 1.54 -5.23
C LEU A 57 -9.17 2.21 -6.54
N LYS A 58 -10.20 1.69 -7.21
CA LYS A 58 -10.89 2.46 -8.25
C LYS A 58 -11.54 3.67 -7.60
N SER A 59 -11.49 4.82 -8.27
CA SER A 59 -12.10 6.06 -7.76
C SER A 59 -13.59 5.93 -7.43
N SER A 60 -14.29 5.02 -8.09
CA SER A 60 -15.71 4.71 -7.84
C SER A 60 -15.95 3.72 -6.70
N ALA A 61 -14.91 3.09 -6.13
CA ALA A 61 -15.06 2.09 -5.07
C ALA A 61 -15.22 2.71 -3.68
N PHE A 62 -15.07 4.03 -3.56
CA PHE A 62 -15.27 4.78 -2.31
C PHE A 62 -16.71 5.30 -2.21
N ASP A 63 -17.71 4.43 -2.43
CA ASP A 63 -19.05 4.67 -1.90
C ASP A 63 -19.08 4.24 -0.43
N ILE A 64 -18.38 4.99 0.43
CA ILE A 64 -18.64 4.89 1.86
C ILE A 64 -20.05 5.40 2.08
N LYS A 65 -21.02 4.49 2.14
CA LYS A 65 -22.25 4.80 2.84
C LYS A 65 -21.85 5.15 4.27
N PRO A 66 -22.28 6.30 4.81
CA PRO A 66 -21.86 6.78 6.14
C PRO A 66 -22.12 5.77 7.27
N THR A 67 -22.95 4.75 7.02
CA THR A 67 -23.19 3.60 7.89
C THR A 67 -21.96 2.73 8.18
N MET A 68 -21.01 2.59 7.24
CA MET A 68 -19.85 1.70 7.43
C MET A 68 -18.79 2.31 8.38
N PHE A 69 -18.64 3.64 8.36
CA PHE A 69 -17.70 4.37 9.22
C PHE A 69 -18.08 4.27 10.71
N VAL A 70 -19.39 4.28 11.01
CA VAL A 70 -19.91 4.15 12.39
C VAL A 70 -19.64 2.76 12.96
N ILE A 71 -19.77 1.70 12.15
CA ILE A 71 -19.52 0.32 12.58
C ILE A 71 -18.04 0.10 12.89
N PHE A 72 -17.14 0.59 12.02
CA PHE A 72 -15.70 0.47 12.24
C PHE A 72 -15.23 1.26 13.46
N MET A 73 -15.71 2.49 13.68
CA MET A 73 -15.43 3.24 14.91
C MET A 73 -15.97 2.53 16.15
N ALA A 74 -17.20 2.01 16.11
CA ALA A 74 -17.78 1.29 17.24
C ALA A 74 -17.00 0.00 17.57
N MET A 75 -16.60 -0.77 16.55
CA MET A 75 -15.78 -1.97 16.73
C MET A 75 -14.38 -1.64 17.25
N PHE A 76 -13.75 -0.57 16.77
CA PHE A 76 -12.45 -0.13 17.26
C PHE A 76 -12.52 0.33 18.72
N ILE A 77 -13.58 1.06 19.11
CA ILE A 77 -13.84 1.44 20.51
C ILE A 77 -14.06 0.19 21.39
N VAL A 78 -14.80 -0.81 20.90
CA VAL A 78 -15.02 -2.07 21.63
C VAL A 78 -13.72 -2.86 21.78
N ILE A 79 -12.92 -2.97 20.72
CA ILE A 79 -11.63 -3.67 20.73
C ILE A 79 -10.64 -2.96 21.65
N MET A 80 -10.56 -1.63 21.62
CA MET A 80 -9.68 -0.86 22.53
C MET A 80 -10.13 -0.87 24.00
N LYS A 81 -11.38 -1.28 24.28
CA LYS A 81 -11.90 -1.42 25.65
C LYS A 81 -11.75 -2.86 26.20
N LEU A 82 -11.30 -3.78 25.34
CA LEU A 82 -10.98 -5.17 25.64
C LEU A 82 -9.47 -5.41 25.84
N PHE A 83 -8.66 -4.34 25.81
CA PHE A 83 -7.25 -4.32 26.18
C PHE A 83 -7.01 -3.33 27.33
#